data_AF-A0A7J4UMP5-F1
#
_entry.id   AF-A0A7J4UMP5-F1
#
_cell.length_a   1.000
_cell.length_b   1.000
_cell.length_c   1.000
_cell.angle_alpha   90.00
_cell.angle_beta   90.00
_cell.angle_gamma   90.00
#
_symmetry.space_group_name_H-M   'P 1'
#
loop_
_entity.id
_entity.type
_entity.pdbx_description
1 polymer ?
#
loop_
_entity_poly.entity_id
_entity_poly.type
_entity_poly.pdbx_seq_one_letter_code
_entity_poly.pdbx_strand_id
1 'polypeptide(L)' 'MAKKTQDTVTISVEFSEEDMADLEQQADELGYATTEDLIEARFRKICPSVELIRE' A
#
# COMPACT_ATOMS: atom_id res chain seq x y z
N MET A 1 18.08 -26.27 -10.43
CA MET A 1 16.69 -25.76 -10.45
C MET A 1 16.51 -24.92 -9.20
N ALA A 2 16.41 -23.59 -9.31
CA ALA A 2 16.25 -22.71 -8.14
C ALA A 2 14.81 -22.81 -7.62
N LYS A 3 14.65 -23.17 -6.35
CA LYS A 3 13.36 -23.17 -5.66
C LYS A 3 12.96 -21.69 -5.48
N LYS A 4 11.91 -21.23 -6.17
CA LYS A 4 11.25 -19.96 -5.80
C LYS A 4 10.52 -20.20 -4.47
N THR A 5 11.06 -19.72 -3.37
CA THR A 5 10.27 -19.56 -2.14
C THR A 5 9.48 -18.27 -2.28
N GLN A 6 8.15 -18.38 -2.18
CA GLN A 6 7.28 -17.22 -2.06
C GLN A 6 7.08 -17.00 -0.56
N ASP A 7 7.96 -16.21 0.03
CA ASP A 7 7.85 -15.79 1.42
C ASP A 7 6.86 -14.62 1.48
N THR A 8 5.76 -14.79 2.22
CA THR A 8 4.75 -13.74 2.43
C THR A 8 5.10 -12.96 3.69
N VAL A 9 5.18 -11.63 3.59
CA VAL A 9 5.49 -10.74 4.71
C VAL A 9 4.28 -9.85 4.97
N THR A 10 3.72 -9.92 6.17
CA THR A 10 2.64 -9.03 6.62
C THR A 10 3.24 -7.82 7.32
N ILE A 11 2.83 -6.62 6.91
CA ILE A 11 3.27 -5.36 7.52
C ILE A 11 2.01 -4.63 8.00
N SER A 12 1.92 -4.36 9.29
CA SER A 12 0.89 -3.50 9.87
C SER A 12 1.45 -2.09 9.98
N VAL A 13 0.73 -1.12 9.41
CA VAL A 13 1.10 0.30 9.46
C VAL A 13 -0.02 1.05 10.17
N GLU A 14 0.34 1.82 11.19
CA GLU A 14 -0.57 2.72 11.88
C GLU A 14 -0.22 4.15 11.48
N PHE A 15 -1.23 4.92 11.08
CA PHE A 15 -1.07 6.31 10.67
C PHE A 15 -1.66 7.22 11.74
N SER A 16 -0.97 8.33 12.02
CA SER A 16 -1.53 9.38 12.86
C SER A 16 -2.73 10.04 12.16
N GLU A 17 -3.58 10.75 12.91
CA GLU A 17 -4.72 11.48 12.33
C GLU A 17 -4.27 12.53 11.30
N GLU A 18 -3.13 13.21 11.54
CA GLU A 18 -2.55 14.18 10.60
C GLU A 18 -2.06 13.51 9.31
N ASP A 19 -1.36 12.37 9.43
CA ASP A 19 -0.89 11.59 8.28
C ASP A 19 -2.06 11.02 7.45
N MET A 20 -3.13 10.58 8.12
CA MET A 20 -4.35 10.14 7.45
C MET A 20 -5.00 11.27 6.64
N ALA A 21 -5.11 12.47 7.21
CA ALA A 21 -5.69 13.62 6.49
C ALA A 21 -4.86 13.99 5.24
N ASP A 22 -3.53 13.95 5.33
CA ASP A 22 -2.64 14.19 4.20
C ASP A 22 -2.77 13.10 3.12
N LEU A 23 -2.86 11.82 3.54
CA LEU A 23 -3.08 10.71 2.62
C LEU A 23 -4.44 10.79 1.93
N GLU A 24 -5.51 11.16 2.65
CA GLU A 24 -6.85 11.36 2.08
C GLU A 24 -6.85 12.49 1.06
N GLN A 25 -6.21 13.61 1.37
CA GLN A 25 -6.05 14.72 0.44
C GLN A 25 -5.28 14.29 -0.82
N GLN A 26 -4.17 13.59 -0.66
CA GLN A 26 -3.39 13.08 -1.79
C GLN A 26 -4.18 12.08 -2.63
N ALA A 27 -5.00 11.23 -2.00
CA ALA A 27 -5.84 10.27 -2.69
C ALA A 27 -6.87 11.00 -3.58
N ASP A 28 -7.53 12.04 -3.04
CA ASP A 28 -8.48 12.87 -3.78
C ASP A 28 -7.81 13.62 -4.95
N GLU A 29 -6.69 14.29 -4.71
CA GLU A 29 -5.95 15.05 -5.74
C GLU A 29 -5.48 14.17 -6.91
N LEU A 30 -5.15 12.92 -6.62
CA LEU A 30 -4.69 11.94 -7.61
C LEU A 30 -5.82 11.10 -8.20
N GLY A 31 -7.06 11.25 -7.72
CA GLY A 31 -8.23 10.53 -8.19
C GLY A 31 -8.30 9.06 -7.76
N TYR A 32 -7.66 8.70 -6.65
CA TYR A 32 -7.80 7.38 -6.04
C TYR A 32 -9.10 7.28 -5.23
N ALA A 33 -9.74 6.11 -5.25
CA ALA A 33 -11.01 5.90 -4.55
C ALA A 33 -10.84 5.85 -3.02
N THR A 34 -9.69 5.36 -2.53
CA THR A 34 -9.34 5.29 -1.11
C THR A 34 -7.85 5.54 -0.90
N THR A 35 -7.49 5.90 0.33
CA THR A 35 -6.09 5.99 0.77
C THR A 35 -5.34 4.67 0.63
N GLU A 36 -6.01 3.54 0.83
CA GLU A 36 -5.43 2.21 0.59
C GLU A 36 -5.02 2.00 -0.88
N ASP A 37 -5.81 2.48 -1.85
CA ASP A 37 -5.49 2.34 -3.28
C ASP A 37 -4.25 3.17 -3.64
N LEU A 38 -4.16 4.38 -3.08
CA LEU A 38 -2.97 5.22 -3.15
C LEU A 38 -1.75 4.49 -2.55
N ILE A 39 -1.89 3.91 -1.36
CA ILE A 39 -0.83 3.16 -0.68
C ILE A 39 -0.42 1.95 -1.54
N GLU A 40 -1.37 1.17 -2.08
CA GLU A 40 -1.10 0.05 -2.98
C GLU A 40 -0.29 0.49 -4.20
N ALA A 41 -0.74 1.55 -4.87
CA ALA A 41 -0.09 2.07 -6.07
C ALA A 41 1.35 2.53 -5.77
N ARG A 42 1.59 3.15 -4.61
CA ARG A 42 2.93 3.54 -4.15
C ARG A 42 3.80 2.33 -3.82
N PHE A 43 3.25 1.36 -3.10
CA PHE A 43 3.94 0.13 -2.73
C PHE A 43 4.31 -0.70 -3.96
N ARG A 44 3.41 -0.83 -4.95
CA ARG A 44 3.73 -1.50 -6.23
C ARG A 44 4.86 -0.83 -7.00
N LYS A 45 5.01 0.50 -6.92
CA LYS A 45 6.13 1.19 -7.57
C LYS A 45 7.48 0.81 -6.96
N ILE A 46 7.52 0.53 -5.65
CA ILE A 46 8.74 0.16 -4.93
C ILE A 46 8.98 -1.36 -5.02
N CYS A 47 7.93 -2.13 -4.75
CA CYS A 47 7.90 -3.59 -4.81
C CYS A 47 6.81 -4.04 -5.79
N PRO A 48 7.13 -4.26 -7.06
CA PRO A 48 6.14 -4.66 -8.07
C PRO A 48 5.49 -6.02 -7.81
N SER A 49 6.08 -6.81 -6.90
CA SER A 49 5.60 -8.14 -6.50
C SER A 49 4.76 -8.15 -5.23
N VAL A 50 4.44 -6.98 -4.67
CA VAL A 50 3.62 -6.88 -3.45
C VAL A 50 2.13 -6.89 -3.81
N GLU A 51 1.36 -7.64 -3.05
CA GLU A 51 -0.10 -7.69 -3.12
C GLU A 51 -0.63 -7.28 -1.74
N LEU A 52 -1.53 -6.29 -1.70
CA LEU A 52 -2.20 -5.90 -0.47
C LEU A 52 -3.30 -6.91 -0.16
N ILE A 53 -3.23 -7.52 1.02
CA ILE A 53 -4.26 -8.43 1.53
C ILE A 53 -5.18 -7.62 2.45
N ARG A 54 -6.48 -7.63 2.16
CA ARG A 54 -7.53 -7.02 2.98
C ARG A 54 -8.19 -8.11 3.84
N GLU A 55 -8.25 -7.90 5.15
CA GLU A 55 -9.03 -8.74 6.10
C GLU A 55 -10.39 -8.11 6.41
#